data_AF-A0A7S2MGK5-F1
#
_entry.id   AF-A0A7S2MGK5-F1
#
_cell.length_a   1.000
_cell.length_b   1.000
_cell.length_c   1.000
_cell.angle_alpha   90.00
_cell.angle_beta   90.00
_cell.angle_gamma   90.00
#
_symmetry.space_group_name_H-M   'P 1'
#
loop_
_entity.id
_entity.type
_entity.pdbx_description
1 polymer ?
#
loop_
_entity_poly.entity_id
_entity_poly.type
_entity_poly.pdbx_seq_one_letter_code
_entity_poly.pdbx_strand_id
1 'polypeptide(L)'
;GHYVSSENLLPSLHWAHGVQLVALNYQTTDLPMLLNHALFSEQNGGHGYVLKPASVLDGLGETPEPGPPLTTMRVAVLSAHFLPKPGGIAGVESVNPVVVVSVHGHGEDAAACETGVVKGDGFAPEWSAEFAF
;
A
#
# COMPACT_ATOMS: atom_id res chain seq x y z
N GLY A 1 -3.38 9.05 26.02
CA GLY A 1 -3.46 8.74 24.58
C GLY A 1 -2.89 9.91 23.81
N HIS A 2 -1.92 9.68 22.93
CA HIS A 2 -1.15 10.74 22.25
C HIS A 2 -1.69 11.10 20.85
N TYR A 3 -2.73 10.41 20.35
CA TYR A 3 -3.32 10.63 19.01
C TYR A 3 -4.55 11.53 19.07
N VAL A 4 -4.38 12.77 19.53
CA VAL A 4 -5.46 13.78 19.53
C VAL A 4 -5.86 14.16 18.09
N SER A 5 -4.96 13.95 17.14
CA SER A 5 -5.09 14.18 15.70
C SER A 5 -5.94 13.13 14.94
N SER A 6 -6.36 12.03 15.57
CA SER A 6 -7.00 10.89 14.89
C SER A 6 -6.16 10.22 13.80
N GLU A 7 -4.83 10.32 13.88
CA GLU A 7 -3.92 9.58 13.00
C GLU A 7 -3.95 8.07 13.30
N ASN A 8 -3.77 7.24 12.26
CA ASN A 8 -3.72 5.80 12.40
C ASN A 8 -2.29 5.25 12.51
N LEU A 9 -2.16 4.13 13.22
CA LEU A 9 -0.95 3.31 13.21
C LEU A 9 -0.98 2.32 12.05
N LEU A 10 0.20 1.91 11.57
CA LEU A 10 0.29 0.88 10.53
C LEU A 10 -0.29 -0.46 11.03
N PRO A 11 -1.28 -1.04 10.33
CA PRO A 11 -1.95 -2.25 10.78
C PRO A 11 -1.17 -3.52 10.44
N SER A 12 -0.27 -3.47 9.46
CA SER A 12 0.51 -4.63 8.98
C SER A 12 1.31 -5.32 10.07
N LEU A 13 1.94 -4.55 10.97
CA LEU A 13 2.67 -5.09 12.12
C LEU A 13 1.76 -5.93 13.03
N HIS A 14 0.55 -5.45 13.29
CA HIS A 14 -0.41 -6.13 14.15
C HIS A 14 -0.96 -7.40 13.48
N TRP A 15 -1.25 -7.34 12.18
CA TRP A 15 -1.67 -8.50 11.40
C TRP A 15 -0.58 -9.58 11.32
N ALA A 16 0.69 -9.20 11.19
CA ALA A 16 1.82 -10.12 11.18
C ALA A 16 1.94 -10.93 12.49
N HIS A 17 1.53 -10.34 13.62
CA HIS A 17 1.42 -11.03 14.92
C HIS A 17 0.06 -11.69 15.16
N GLY A 18 -0.80 -11.76 14.15
CA GLY A 18 -2.10 -12.42 14.24
C GLY A 18 -3.17 -11.65 15.01
N VAL A 19 -3.01 -10.35 15.25
CA VAL A 19 -4.08 -9.52 15.82
C VAL A 19 -5.21 -9.41 14.78
N GLN A 20 -6.42 -9.85 15.15
CA GLN A 20 -7.57 -9.85 14.23
C GLN A 20 -8.30 -8.49 14.20
N LEU A 21 -8.36 -7.81 15.35
CA LEU A 21 -9.13 -6.58 15.53
C LEU A 21 -8.18 -5.39 15.68
N VAL A 22 -7.68 -4.91 14.55
CA VAL A 22 -6.85 -3.70 14.49
C VAL A 22 -7.78 -2.51 14.23
N ALA A 23 -8.18 -1.82 15.31
CA ALA A 23 -9.11 -0.70 15.21
C ALA A 23 -8.40 0.55 14.67
N LEU A 24 -8.94 1.10 13.58
CA LEU A 24 -8.48 2.33 12.94
C LEU A 24 -9.57 3.40 12.99
N ASN A 25 -9.16 4.66 12.89
CA ASN A 25 -10.00 5.83 12.73
C ASN A 25 -10.48 5.93 11.27
N TYR A 26 -11.68 5.43 10.98
CA TYR A 26 -12.28 5.38 9.62
C TYR A 26 -12.51 6.75 8.98
N GLN A 27 -12.60 7.81 9.79
CA GLN A 27 -12.73 9.18 9.31
C GLN A 27 -11.44 9.75 8.72
N THR A 28 -10.29 9.11 8.95
CA THR A 28 -8.98 9.57 8.48
C THR A 28 -8.56 8.80 7.23
N THR A 29 -8.42 9.51 6.10
CA THR A 29 -7.90 8.91 4.86
C THR A 29 -6.38 9.00 4.86
N ASP A 30 -5.72 7.97 5.41
CA ASP A 30 -4.27 7.83 5.46
C ASP A 30 -3.82 6.45 4.92
N LEU A 31 -2.50 6.25 4.82
CA LEU A 31 -1.93 4.98 4.34
C LEU A 31 -2.42 3.75 5.13
N PRO A 32 -2.45 3.75 6.48
CA PRO A 32 -3.09 2.68 7.26
C PRO A 32 -4.51 2.33 6.82
N MET A 33 -5.35 3.35 6.59
CA MET A 33 -6.73 3.15 6.14
C MET A 33 -6.79 2.59 4.72
N LEU A 34 -5.91 3.04 3.81
CA LEU A 34 -5.80 2.49 2.46
C LEU A 34 -5.40 1.01 2.47
N LEU A 35 -4.43 0.63 3.31
CA LEU A 35 -4.03 -0.78 3.48
C LEU A 35 -5.17 -1.63 4.05
N ASN A 36 -5.88 -1.12 5.07
CA ASN A 36 -7.03 -1.78 5.65
C ASN A 36 -8.15 -1.98 4.62
N HIS A 37 -8.47 -0.94 3.86
CA HIS A 37 -9.45 -1.05 2.78
C HIS A 37 -9.02 -2.09 1.75
N ALA A 38 -7.79 -2.00 1.21
CA ALA A 38 -7.28 -2.94 0.21
C ALA A 38 -7.33 -4.41 0.67
N LEU A 39 -6.98 -4.69 1.93
CA LEU A 39 -7.06 -6.06 2.46
C LEU A 39 -8.50 -6.56 2.54
N PHE A 40 -9.41 -5.77 3.13
CA PHE A 40 -10.76 -6.23 3.45
C PHE A 40 -11.80 -6.02 2.35
N SER A 41 -11.55 -5.16 1.35
CA SER A 41 -12.42 -4.99 0.18
C SER A 41 -12.12 -6.00 -0.92
N GLU A 42 -10.84 -6.27 -1.17
CA GLU A 42 -10.41 -7.11 -2.31
C GLU A 42 -10.42 -8.60 -1.97
N GLN A 43 -10.30 -8.96 -0.69
CA GLN A 43 -10.27 -10.35 -0.25
C GLN A 43 -11.62 -10.84 0.28
N ASN A 44 -11.85 -12.15 0.10
CA ASN A 44 -13.07 -12.84 0.53
C ASN A 44 -14.37 -12.10 0.15
N GLY A 45 -14.40 -11.46 -1.02
CA GLY A 45 -15.57 -10.74 -1.53
C GLY A 45 -16.00 -9.53 -0.70
N GLY A 46 -15.12 -8.93 0.11
CA GLY A 46 -15.44 -7.68 0.79
C GLY A 46 -16.21 -7.83 2.11
N HIS A 47 -16.35 -9.04 2.65
CA HIS A 47 -17.17 -9.30 3.84
C HIS A 47 -16.55 -8.86 5.17
N GLY A 48 -15.34 -8.30 5.16
CA GLY A 48 -14.64 -7.85 6.37
C GLY A 48 -13.95 -8.96 7.17
N TYR A 49 -13.96 -10.21 6.69
CA TYR A 49 -13.24 -11.34 7.28
C TYR A 49 -12.29 -11.95 6.27
N VAL A 50 -11.01 -12.01 6.62
CA VAL A 50 -9.94 -12.58 5.79
C VAL A 50 -9.27 -13.70 6.57
N LEU A 51 -9.14 -14.88 5.96
CA LEU A 51 -8.42 -15.99 6.56
C LEU A 51 -6.93 -15.65 6.64
N LYS A 52 -6.35 -15.83 7.82
CA LYS A 52 -4.92 -15.58 8.03
C LYS A 52 -4.06 -16.61 7.27
N PRO A 53 -2.82 -16.25 6.90
CA PRO A 53 -1.85 -17.22 6.41
C PRO A 53 -1.60 -18.34 7.42
N ALA A 54 -1.32 -19.55 6.93
CA ALA A 54 -1.01 -20.72 7.76
C ALA A 54 0.10 -20.42 8.78
N SER A 55 1.18 -19.74 8.36
CA SER A 55 2.29 -19.33 9.25
C SER A 55 1.88 -18.51 10.48
N VAL A 56 0.75 -17.79 10.43
CA VAL A 56 0.20 -17.02 11.56
C VAL A 56 -0.78 -17.87 12.38
N LEU A 57 -1.41 -18.88 11.77
CA LEU A 57 -2.32 -19.83 12.44
C LEU A 57 -1.56 -20.93 13.19
N ASP A 58 -0.44 -21.40 12.63
CA ASP A 58 0.30 -22.60 13.06
C ASP A 58 1.14 -22.38 14.34
N GLY A 59 1.24 -21.13 14.80
CA GLY A 59 1.87 -20.74 16.07
C GLY A 59 1.22 -21.31 17.35
N LEU A 60 0.33 -22.29 17.22
CA LEU A 60 -0.31 -23.02 18.33
C LEU A 60 0.05 -24.52 18.39
N GLY A 61 0.88 -25.09 17.50
CA GLY A 61 1.36 -26.46 17.74
C GLY A 61 1.97 -27.29 16.60
N GLU A 62 2.10 -26.79 15.37
CA GLU A 62 2.65 -27.61 14.27
C GLU A 62 3.93 -27.01 13.68
N THR A 63 4.78 -27.89 13.13
CA THR A 63 6.03 -27.52 12.49
C THR A 63 5.79 -26.47 11.41
N PRO A 64 6.51 -25.33 11.41
CA PRO A 64 6.24 -24.27 10.44
C PRO A 64 6.41 -24.82 9.02
N GLU A 65 5.34 -24.76 8.23
CA GLU A 65 5.40 -24.93 6.79
C GLU A 65 6.48 -23.98 6.25
N PRO A 66 7.38 -24.43 5.35
CA PRO A 66 8.34 -23.54 4.74
C PRO A 66 7.57 -22.41 4.05
N GLY A 67 7.92 -21.17 4.38
CA GLY A 67 7.30 -19.99 3.78
C GLY A 67 7.38 -20.01 2.24
N PRO A 68 6.59 -19.16 1.57
CA PRO A 68 6.68 -19.06 0.11
C PRO A 68 8.13 -18.76 -0.33
N PRO A 69 8.56 -19.25 -1.50
CA PRO A 69 9.90 -19.00 -1.99
C PRO A 69 10.14 -17.51 -2.18
N LEU A 70 11.38 -17.07 -1.95
CA LEU A 70 11.81 -15.72 -2.28
C LEU A 70 11.50 -15.43 -3.76
N THR A 71 10.72 -14.39 -4.01
CA THR A 71 10.20 -14.07 -5.33
C THR A 71 10.58 -12.65 -5.69
N THR A 72 11.18 -12.46 -6.88
CA THR A 72 11.44 -11.12 -7.41
C THR A 72 10.21 -10.60 -8.15
N MET A 73 9.68 -9.44 -7.73
CA MET A 73 8.60 -8.74 -8.40
C MET A 73 9.16 -7.61 -9.25
N ARG A 74 8.81 -7.57 -10.54
CA ARG A 74 9.16 -6.46 -11.44
C ARG A 74 7.94 -5.62 -11.76
N VAL A 75 8.05 -4.31 -11.58
CA VAL A 75 6.99 -3.34 -11.85
C VAL A 75 7.48 -2.35 -12.89
N ALA A 76 6.81 -2.29 -14.04
CA ALA A 76 7.07 -1.29 -15.07
C ALA A 76 6.01 -0.19 -15.02
N VAL A 77 6.42 1.03 -14.68
CA VAL A 77 5.58 2.23 -14.75
C VAL A 77 5.76 2.84 -16.15
N LEU A 78 4.80 2.57 -17.03
CA LEU A 78 4.87 2.98 -18.43
C LEU A 78 4.38 4.42 -18.60
N SER A 79 3.10 4.64 -18.34
CA SER A 79 2.42 5.93 -18.55
C SER A 79 1.18 6.05 -17.66
N ALA A 80 0.59 7.24 -17.65
CA ALA A 80 -0.74 7.47 -17.07
C ALA A 80 -1.59 8.29 -18.05
N HIS A 81 -2.89 8.36 -17.80
CA HIS A 81 -3.83 9.13 -18.62
C HIS A 81 -4.78 9.93 -17.75
N PHE A 82 -5.02 11.19 -18.11
CA PHE A 82 -5.99 12.09 -17.46
C PHE A 82 -5.78 12.24 -15.94
N LEU A 83 -4.55 12.44 -15.48
CA LEU A 83 -4.28 12.68 -14.07
C LEU A 83 -5.01 13.95 -13.58
N PRO A 84 -5.73 13.87 -12.45
CA PRO A 84 -6.45 15.01 -11.92
C PRO A 84 -5.47 16.09 -11.44
N LYS A 85 -5.86 17.35 -11.62
CA LYS A 85 -5.14 18.45 -11.00
C LYS A 85 -5.32 18.39 -9.47
N PRO A 86 -4.24 18.51 -8.68
CA PRO A 86 -4.37 18.63 -7.23
C PRO A 86 -5.29 19.80 -6.88
N GLY A 87 -6.32 19.52 -6.07
CA GLY A 87 -7.24 20.55 -5.59
C GLY A 87 -6.52 21.58 -4.71
N GLY A 88 -7.00 22.82 -4.70
CA GLY A 88 -6.54 23.87 -3.78
C GLY A 88 -5.30 24.65 -4.21
N ILE A 89 -4.69 24.36 -5.37
CA ILE A 89 -3.56 25.14 -5.89
C ILE A 89 -4.04 26.05 -7.03
N ALA A 90 -4.36 27.30 -6.69
CA ALA A 90 -4.74 28.31 -7.68
C ALA A 90 -3.56 28.61 -8.63
N GLY A 91 -3.82 28.69 -9.93
CA GLY A 91 -2.81 29.05 -10.94
C GLY A 91 -1.99 27.88 -11.51
N VAL A 92 -2.28 26.63 -11.14
CA VAL A 92 -1.63 25.45 -11.75
C VAL A 92 -2.31 25.07 -13.06
N GLU A 93 -1.68 25.46 -14.16
CA GLU A 93 -2.16 25.13 -15.52
C GLU A 93 -1.92 23.66 -15.88
N SER A 94 -0.81 23.07 -15.41
CA SER A 94 -0.44 21.68 -15.65
C SER A 94 0.27 21.06 -14.45
N VAL A 95 0.20 19.73 -14.34
CA VAL A 95 0.84 18.97 -13.25
C VAL A 95 2.21 18.46 -13.68
N ASN A 96 3.09 18.24 -12.70
CA ASN A 96 4.39 17.61 -12.91
C ASN A 96 4.38 16.23 -12.23
N PRO A 97 3.79 15.19 -12.85
CA PRO A 97 3.52 13.96 -12.12
C PRO A 97 4.79 13.15 -11.87
N VAL A 98 4.77 12.44 -10.75
CA VAL A 98 5.70 11.40 -10.35
C VAL A 98 4.91 10.20 -9.87
N VAL A 99 5.46 8.99 -10.01
CA VAL A 99 4.84 7.76 -9.50
C VAL A 99 5.76 7.15 -8.46
N VAL A 100 5.20 6.87 -7.28
CA VAL A 100 5.87 6.13 -6.21
C VAL A 100 5.29 4.72 -6.16
N VAL A 101 6.16 3.72 -6.20
CA VAL A 101 5.80 2.32 -5.99
C VAL A 101 6.37 1.89 -4.64
N SER A 102 5.54 1.33 -3.76
CA SER A 102 5.97 0.89 -2.43
C SER A 102 5.39 -0.47 -2.05
N VAL A 103 6.21 -1.28 -1.40
CA VAL A 103 5.87 -2.61 -0.88
C VAL A 103 5.68 -2.50 0.63
N HIS A 104 4.54 -2.97 1.12
CA HIS A 104 4.15 -2.93 2.54
C HIS A 104 3.87 -4.35 3.02
N GLY A 105 4.60 -4.80 4.05
CA GLY A 105 4.54 -6.17 4.55
C GLY A 105 5.43 -6.35 5.77
N HIS A 106 6.22 -7.43 5.78
CA HIS A 106 7.29 -7.59 6.77
C HIS A 106 8.37 -6.52 6.57
N GLY A 107 9.08 -6.14 7.64
CA GLY A 107 10.06 -5.06 7.58
C GLY A 107 11.21 -5.32 6.61
N GLU A 108 11.54 -6.59 6.35
CA GLU A 108 12.56 -6.99 5.38
C GLU A 108 12.10 -6.87 3.91
N ASP A 109 10.80 -6.88 3.66
CA ASP A 109 10.21 -6.72 2.32
C ASP A 109 9.88 -5.25 2.00
N ALA A 110 9.95 -4.37 3.01
CA ALA A 110 9.55 -2.99 2.87
C ALA A 110 10.50 -2.22 1.95
N ALA A 111 9.95 -1.69 0.86
CA ALA A 111 10.71 -0.97 -0.16
C ALA A 111 9.87 0.13 -0.79
N ALA A 112 10.51 1.19 -1.28
CA ALA A 112 9.87 2.24 -2.05
C ALA A 112 10.82 2.78 -3.13
N CYS A 113 10.28 3.06 -4.31
CA CYS A 113 10.99 3.69 -5.40
C CYS A 113 10.09 4.72 -6.10
N GLU A 114 10.71 5.65 -6.81
CA GLU A 114 10.04 6.77 -7.45
C GLU A 114 10.53 6.89 -8.90
N THR A 115 9.63 7.27 -9.81
CA THR A 115 9.98 7.59 -11.20
C THR A 115 10.63 8.97 -11.33
N GLY A 116 11.13 9.31 -12.52
CA GLY A 116 11.47 10.71 -12.82
C GLY A 116 10.22 11.60 -12.89
N VAL A 117 10.38 12.90 -12.72
CA VAL A 117 9.29 13.87 -12.88
C VAL A 117 9.03 14.13 -14.36
N VAL A 118 7.78 13.97 -14.82
CA VAL A 118 7.35 14.49 -16.13
C VAL A 118 6.87 15.92 -15.93
N LYS A 119 7.37 16.88 -16.71
CA LYS A 119 7.04 18.30 -16.52
C LYS A 119 5.87 18.73 -17.39
N GLY A 120 4.88 19.35 -16.77
CA GLY A 120 3.80 20.05 -17.43
C GLY A 120 2.81 19.17 -18.18
N ASP A 121 2.79 17.87 -17.91
CA ASP A 121 1.92 16.91 -18.57
C ASP A 121 1.19 16.02 -17.55
N GLY A 122 -0.10 16.28 -17.35
CA GLY A 122 -1.01 15.39 -16.64
C GLY A 122 -1.95 14.63 -17.55
N PHE A 123 -1.91 14.88 -18.85
CA PHE A 123 -2.85 14.29 -19.79
C PHE A 123 -2.39 12.90 -20.23
N ALA A 124 -1.12 12.76 -20.60
CA ALA A 124 -0.55 11.50 -21.06
C ALA A 124 0.96 11.36 -20.72
N PRO A 125 1.37 11.53 -19.44
CA PRO A 125 2.77 11.40 -19.05
C PRO A 125 3.32 9.98 -19.30
N GLU A 126 4.58 9.90 -19.72
CA GLU A 126 5.32 8.65 -19.95
C GLU A 126 6.62 8.63 -19.12
N TRP A 127 6.90 7.51 -18.47
CA TRP A 127 8.10 7.29 -17.65
C TRP A 127 8.99 6.16 -18.15
N SER A 128 8.38 5.09 -18.69
CA SER A 128 9.08 3.85 -19.08
C SER A 128 10.07 3.34 -18.01
N ALA A 129 9.72 3.48 -16.73
CA ALA A 129 10.57 3.12 -15.59
C ALA A 129 10.31 1.68 -15.15
N GLU A 130 11.36 0.92 -14.84
CA GLU A 130 11.25 -0.45 -14.33
C GLU A 130 11.90 -0.54 -12.94
N PHE A 131 11.21 -1.18 -12.00
CA PHE A 131 11.67 -1.43 -10.65
C PHE A 131 11.61 -2.92 -10.35
N ALA A 132 12.57 -3.41 -9.57
CA ALA A 132 12.60 -4.77 -9.07
C ALA A 132 12.61 -4.75 -7.53
N PHE A 133 11.78 -5.60 -6.94
CA PHE A 133 11.64 -5.83 -5.51
C PHE A 133 11.91 -7.31 -5.22
#